data_AF-A0A953IPE5-F1
#
_entry.id   AF-A0A953IPE5-F1
#
_cell.length_a   1.000
_cell.length_b   1.000
_cell.length_c   1.000
_cell.angle_alpha   90.00
_cell.angle_beta   90.00
_cell.angle_gamma   90.00
#
_symmetry.space_group_name_H-M   'P 1'
#
loop_
_entity.id
_entity.type
_entity.pdbx_description
1 polymer ?
#
loop_
_entity_poly.entity_id
_entity_poly.type
_entity_poly.pdbx_seq_one_letter_code
_entity_poly.pdbx_strand_id
1 'polypeptide(L)'
;MRKVTLPVIAAAALALFNTDPRAEKSMNDSGSSADARYLWPVFPPDGWFHNLESGRKVGVQIMTPRPTDSDALIYVVASLKKKDLEVSIAESHVNMRQSAPSTKITKMPEVARKNGQAAFQPYRYETPGAQQQPLEYVAFGEARYSDGKMFKLTVTLTGNDPRAIEKYRALYWAFLAAH
;
A
#
# COMPACT_ATOMS: atom_id res chain seq x y z
N MET A 1 31.08 -22.98 44.75
CA MET A 1 30.06 -23.34 43.73
C MET A 1 29.81 -22.14 42.84
N ARG A 2 30.22 -22.22 41.56
CA ARG A 2 29.94 -21.20 40.53
C ARG A 2 28.59 -21.53 39.88
N LYS A 3 27.71 -20.54 39.74
CA LYS A 3 26.62 -20.58 38.76
C LYS A 3 26.91 -19.51 37.72
N VAL A 4 27.29 -19.97 36.53
CA VAL A 4 27.38 -19.20 35.31
C VAL A 4 25.99 -19.20 34.68
N THR A 5 25.49 -18.05 34.27
CA THR A 5 24.33 -17.97 33.36
C THR A 5 24.66 -16.95 32.29
N LEU A 6 24.76 -17.43 31.06
CA LEU A 6 25.16 -16.72 29.85
C LEU A 6 24.06 -15.73 29.39
N PRO A 7 24.41 -14.65 28.67
CA PRO A 7 23.45 -13.78 28.02
C PRO A 7 22.84 -14.45 26.78
N VAL A 8 21.52 -14.39 26.66
CA VAL A 8 20.80 -14.78 25.43
C VAL A 8 21.08 -13.73 24.36
N ILE A 9 21.92 -14.09 23.39
CA ILE A 9 22.10 -13.34 22.15
C ILE A 9 20.87 -13.60 21.29
N ALA A 10 20.01 -12.60 21.14
CA ALA A 10 18.93 -12.64 20.15
C ALA A 10 19.57 -12.51 18.74
N ALA A 11 19.55 -13.61 17.99
CA ALA A 11 19.91 -13.61 16.58
C ALA A 11 18.88 -12.80 15.80
N ALA A 12 19.28 -11.64 15.29
CA ALA A 12 18.53 -10.93 14.26
C ALA A 12 18.60 -11.76 12.97
N ALA A 13 17.51 -12.42 12.61
CA ALA A 13 17.36 -13.02 11.30
C ALA A 13 17.26 -11.89 10.26
N LEU A 14 18.37 -11.61 9.57
CA LEU A 14 18.40 -10.82 8.36
C LEU A 14 17.67 -11.62 7.27
N ALA A 15 16.39 -11.36 7.05
CA ALA A 15 15.69 -11.86 5.88
C ALA A 15 16.21 -11.10 4.65
N LEU A 16 17.02 -11.77 3.83
CA LEU A 16 17.40 -11.30 2.51
C LEU A 16 16.15 -11.30 1.63
N PHE A 17 15.66 -10.11 1.30
CA PHE A 17 14.56 -9.92 0.34
C PHE A 17 15.05 -10.25 -1.07
N ASN A 18 14.98 -11.52 -1.46
CA ASN A 18 15.02 -11.89 -2.87
C ASN A 18 13.62 -11.70 -3.45
N THR A 19 13.39 -10.57 -4.11
CA THR A 19 12.26 -10.41 -5.04
C THR A 19 12.48 -11.36 -6.21
N ASP A 20 11.82 -12.53 -6.22
CA ASP A 20 11.91 -13.49 -7.32
C ASP A 20 11.31 -12.87 -8.60
N PRO A 21 12.10 -12.63 -9.66
CA PRO A 21 11.62 -12.09 -10.92
C PRO A 21 10.57 -12.97 -11.61
N ARG A 22 10.46 -14.25 -11.23
CA ARG A 22 9.47 -15.19 -11.77
C ARG A 22 8.05 -14.93 -11.26
N ALA A 23 7.90 -14.36 -10.06
CA ALA A 23 6.61 -13.94 -9.54
C ALA A 23 6.01 -12.79 -10.37
N GLU A 24 6.86 -11.87 -10.87
CA GLU A 24 6.43 -10.76 -11.73
C GLU A 24 5.91 -11.24 -13.10
N LYS A 25 6.53 -12.27 -13.70
CA LYS A 25 6.18 -12.75 -15.04
C LYS A 25 4.92 -13.62 -15.09
N SER A 26 4.72 -14.50 -14.09
CA SER A 26 3.54 -15.38 -14.05
C SER A 26 2.21 -14.62 -13.92
N MET A 27 2.23 -13.37 -13.45
CA MET A 27 1.02 -12.55 -13.26
C MET A 27 0.65 -11.73 -14.50
N ASN A 28 1.55 -11.63 -15.50
CA ASN A 28 1.34 -10.89 -16.76
C ASN A 28 0.92 -11.78 -17.94
N ASP A 29 1.18 -13.09 -17.88
CA ASP A 29 0.99 -14.03 -19.00
C ASP A 29 -0.45 -14.61 -19.10
N SER A 30 -1.43 -14.10 -18.35
CA SER A 30 -2.85 -14.46 -18.55
C SER A 30 -3.49 -13.73 -19.74
N GLY A 31 -2.91 -13.89 -20.92
CA GLY A 31 -3.58 -14.18 -22.20
C GLY A 31 -4.83 -13.43 -22.71
N SER A 32 -5.26 -12.28 -22.18
CA SER A 32 -6.32 -11.47 -22.84
C SER A 32 -5.99 -9.98 -22.85
N SER A 33 -5.84 -9.43 -24.07
CA SER A 33 -5.32 -8.10 -24.39
C SER A 33 -6.30 -6.93 -24.15
N ALA A 34 -7.32 -7.10 -23.30
CA ALA A 34 -8.26 -6.04 -22.94
C ALA A 34 -8.28 -5.70 -21.44
N ASP A 35 -7.73 -6.56 -20.56
CA ASP A 35 -7.86 -6.45 -19.10
C ASP A 35 -6.53 -6.68 -18.35
N ALA A 36 -5.38 -6.40 -18.97
CA ALA A 36 -4.09 -6.51 -18.31
C ALA A 36 -3.97 -5.48 -17.16
N ARG A 37 -4.43 -5.86 -15.97
CA ARG A 37 -4.31 -5.09 -14.74
C ARG A 37 -2.91 -5.27 -14.20
N TYR A 38 -2.19 -4.16 -14.07
CA TYR A 38 -0.86 -4.19 -13.47
C TYR A 38 -0.99 -4.49 -11.98
N LEU A 39 -0.45 -5.62 -11.56
CA LEU A 39 -0.31 -5.98 -10.16
C LEU A 39 1.08 -5.54 -9.70
N TRP A 40 1.12 -4.80 -8.60
CA TRP A 40 2.37 -4.50 -7.89
C TRP A 40 2.73 -5.72 -7.04
N PRO A 41 3.91 -6.36 -7.20
CA PRO A 41 4.35 -7.47 -6.36
C PRO A 41 4.50 -7.04 -4.89
N VAL A 42 3.41 -7.20 -4.13
CA VAL A 42 3.35 -6.86 -2.71
C VAL A 42 2.88 -8.04 -1.87
N PHE A 43 3.45 -8.11 -0.68
CA PHE A 43 3.06 -9.06 0.34
C PHE A 43 2.19 -8.36 1.38
N PRO A 44 1.06 -8.96 1.81
CA PRO A 44 0.27 -8.38 2.88
C PRO A 44 1.13 -8.19 4.13
N PRO A 45 0.83 -7.17 4.95
CA PRO A 45 1.41 -7.07 6.29
C PRO A 45 1.17 -8.34 7.12
N ASP A 46 1.98 -8.57 8.15
CA ASP A 46 1.79 -9.72 9.04
C ASP A 46 0.36 -9.75 9.63
N GLY A 47 -0.28 -10.92 9.52
CA GLY A 47 -1.67 -11.11 9.95
C GLY A 47 -2.73 -10.54 9.00
N TRP A 48 -2.34 -10.06 7.82
CA TRP A 48 -3.24 -9.62 6.75
C TRP A 48 -3.27 -10.62 5.60
N PHE A 49 -4.36 -10.58 4.84
CA PHE A 49 -4.64 -11.50 3.75
C PHE A 49 -4.95 -10.71 2.48
N HIS A 50 -4.51 -11.23 1.33
CA HIS A 50 -4.99 -10.76 0.04
C HIS A 50 -6.47 -11.11 -0.11
N ASN A 51 -7.32 -10.10 -0.26
CA ASN A 51 -8.72 -10.28 -0.63
C ASN A 51 -8.84 -10.24 -2.17
N LEU A 52 -8.48 -11.37 -2.80
CA LEU A 52 -8.46 -11.52 -4.25
C LEU A 52 -9.84 -11.39 -4.88
N GLU A 53 -10.89 -11.82 -4.18
CA GLU A 53 -12.26 -11.77 -4.70
C GLU A 53 -12.73 -10.31 -4.84
N SER A 54 -12.67 -9.53 -3.76
CA SER A 54 -13.05 -8.12 -3.81
C SER A 54 -12.12 -7.34 -4.73
N GLY A 55 -10.80 -7.61 -4.68
CA GLY A 55 -9.83 -6.96 -5.54
C GLY A 55 -10.12 -7.16 -7.04
N ARG A 56 -10.49 -8.38 -7.45
CA ARG A 56 -10.89 -8.68 -8.83
C ARG A 56 -12.17 -7.96 -9.24
N LYS A 57 -13.15 -7.79 -8.34
CA LYS A 57 -14.40 -7.07 -8.65
C LYS A 57 -14.17 -5.59 -8.96
N VAL A 58 -13.26 -4.94 -8.21
CA VAL A 58 -13.03 -3.49 -8.33
C VAL A 58 -11.74 -3.09 -9.06
N GLY A 59 -10.94 -4.07 -9.49
CA GLY A 59 -9.73 -3.80 -10.28
C GLY A 59 -8.54 -3.26 -9.48
N VAL A 60 -8.44 -3.59 -8.19
CA VAL A 60 -7.34 -3.18 -7.31
C VAL A 60 -6.84 -4.37 -6.49
N GLN A 61 -5.63 -4.29 -5.93
CA GLN A 61 -5.19 -5.29 -4.95
C GLN A 61 -5.69 -4.86 -3.58
N ILE A 62 -6.42 -5.73 -2.88
CA ILE A 62 -6.99 -5.45 -1.55
C ILE A 62 -6.35 -6.38 -0.54
N MET A 63 -5.96 -5.84 0.61
CA MET A 63 -5.47 -6.57 1.76
C MET A 63 -6.33 -6.22 2.97
N THR A 64 -6.67 -7.22 3.78
CA THR A 64 -7.50 -7.06 4.98
C THR A 64 -6.93 -7.86 6.14
N PRO A 65 -7.10 -7.41 7.40
CA PRO A 65 -6.70 -8.15 8.60
C PRO A 65 -7.57 -9.40 8.86
N ARG A 66 -8.72 -9.51 8.18
CA ARG A 66 -9.60 -10.69 8.20
C ARG A 66 -10.04 -11.02 6.77
N PRO A 67 -10.27 -12.31 6.43
CA PRO A 67 -10.71 -12.70 5.08
C PRO A 67 -12.06 -12.10 4.66
N THR A 68 -12.96 -11.85 5.61
CA THR A 68 -14.28 -11.23 5.41
C THR A 68 -14.52 -10.15 6.46
N ASP A 69 -15.30 -9.12 6.09
CA ASP A 69 -15.70 -7.99 6.93
C ASP A 69 -14.59 -7.39 7.82
N SER A 70 -13.87 -6.42 7.25
CA SER A 70 -12.88 -5.66 8.00
C SER A 70 -13.24 -4.19 8.05
N ASP A 71 -13.15 -3.62 9.26
CA ASP A 71 -13.39 -2.20 9.53
C ASP A 71 -12.29 -1.30 8.92
N ALA A 72 -11.18 -1.92 8.47
CA ALA A 72 -10.11 -1.28 7.72
C ALA A 72 -9.52 -2.19 6.65
N LEU A 73 -9.06 -1.62 5.54
CA LEU A 73 -8.38 -2.34 4.47
C LEU A 73 -7.26 -1.48 3.87
N ILE A 74 -6.29 -2.14 3.26
CA ILE A 74 -5.29 -1.52 2.40
C ILE A 74 -5.66 -1.89 0.97
N TYR A 75 -5.72 -0.92 0.08
CA TYR A 75 -5.79 -1.20 -1.34
C TYR A 75 -4.67 -0.54 -2.11
N VAL A 76 -4.27 -1.16 -3.21
CA VAL A 76 -3.21 -0.71 -4.11
C VAL A 76 -3.77 -0.57 -5.52
N VAL A 77 -3.55 0.60 -6.10
CA VAL A 77 -3.69 0.86 -7.53
C VAL A 77 -2.30 1.00 -8.13
N ALA A 78 -1.99 0.15 -9.10
CA ALA A 78 -0.80 0.31 -9.94
C ALA A 78 -1.24 0.64 -11.37
N SER A 79 -0.62 1.65 -11.96
CA SER A 79 -0.93 2.10 -13.32
C SER A 79 0.35 2.55 -14.02
N LEU A 80 0.42 2.41 -15.34
CA LEU A 80 1.56 2.95 -16.09
C LEU A 80 1.70 4.46 -15.82
N LYS A 81 2.94 4.89 -15.57
CA LYS A 81 3.25 6.30 -15.43
C LYS A 81 3.05 6.98 -16.78
N LYS A 82 2.08 7.91 -16.85
CA LYS A 82 1.79 8.75 -18.03
C LYS A 82 2.21 10.21 -17.85
N LYS A 83 2.44 10.62 -16.61
CA LYS A 83 2.79 11.98 -16.18
C LYS A 83 3.60 11.91 -14.90
N ASP A 84 4.18 13.03 -14.51
CA ASP A 84 4.95 13.11 -13.26
C ASP A 84 4.09 12.87 -12.02
N LEU A 85 4.74 12.35 -10.98
CA LEU A 85 4.08 11.98 -9.73
C LEU A 85 3.37 13.20 -9.10
N GLU A 86 4.03 14.35 -9.09
CA GLU A 86 3.46 15.58 -8.51
C GLU A 86 2.19 16.04 -9.24
N VAL A 87 2.16 15.97 -10.56
CA VAL A 87 0.97 16.28 -11.37
C VAL A 87 -0.15 15.29 -11.03
N SER A 88 0.17 14.00 -10.90
CA SER A 88 -0.82 12.97 -10.52
C SER A 88 -1.38 13.19 -9.11
N ILE A 89 -0.54 13.62 -8.16
CA ILE A 89 -0.96 13.95 -6.79
C ILE A 89 -1.89 15.16 -6.80
N ALA A 90 -1.51 16.23 -7.51
CA ALA A 90 -2.32 17.45 -7.60
C ALA A 90 -3.72 17.17 -8.17
N GLU A 91 -3.81 16.39 -9.26
CA GLU A 91 -5.08 15.97 -9.82
C GLU A 91 -5.89 15.08 -8.85
N SER A 92 -5.23 14.15 -8.15
CA SER A 92 -5.91 13.32 -7.15
C SER A 92 -6.53 14.16 -6.03
N HIS A 93 -5.85 15.23 -5.59
CA HIS A 93 -6.38 16.16 -4.60
C HIS A 93 -7.57 16.97 -5.12
N VAL A 94 -7.51 17.43 -6.38
CA VAL A 94 -8.62 18.12 -7.03
C VAL A 94 -9.84 17.20 -7.10
N ASN A 95 -9.67 15.98 -7.61
CA ASN A 95 -10.74 15.01 -7.74
C ASN A 95 -11.38 14.68 -6.39
N MET A 96 -10.56 14.48 -5.35
CA MET A 96 -11.06 14.22 -4.00
C MET A 96 -11.89 15.39 -3.45
N ARG A 97 -11.45 16.64 -3.63
CA ARG A 97 -12.21 17.81 -3.18
C ARG A 97 -13.46 18.07 -4.03
N GLN A 98 -13.48 17.62 -5.28
CA GLN A 98 -14.70 17.67 -6.10
C GLN A 98 -15.75 16.67 -5.62
N SER A 99 -15.33 15.43 -5.29
CA SER A 99 -16.26 14.39 -4.79
C SER A 99 -16.66 14.60 -3.33
N ALA A 100 -15.76 15.16 -2.53
CA ALA A 100 -15.95 15.41 -1.11
C ALA A 100 -15.38 16.80 -0.73
N PRO A 101 -16.17 17.88 -0.92
CA PRO A 101 -15.69 19.26 -0.71
C PRO A 101 -15.22 19.58 0.72
N SER A 102 -15.68 18.82 1.72
CA SER A 102 -15.25 18.98 3.11
C SER A 102 -13.91 18.31 3.42
N THR A 103 -13.30 17.59 2.46
CA THR A 103 -12.07 16.83 2.69
C THR A 103 -10.89 17.75 3.00
N LYS A 104 -10.29 17.53 4.17
CA LYS A 104 -9.00 18.10 4.56
C LYS A 104 -7.89 17.15 4.14
N ILE A 105 -6.87 17.69 3.48
CA ILE A 105 -5.73 16.92 2.98
C ILE A 105 -4.46 17.47 3.61
N THR A 106 -3.77 16.64 4.39
CA THR A 106 -2.53 17.00 5.08
C THR A 106 -1.36 16.19 4.53
N LYS A 107 -0.30 16.85 4.08
CA LYS A 107 0.94 16.19 3.64
C LYS A 107 1.66 15.60 4.85
N MET A 108 2.07 14.34 4.75
CA MET A 108 2.82 13.63 5.81
C MET A 108 4.30 13.53 5.43
N PRO A 109 5.20 13.22 6.38
CA PRO A 109 6.59 12.91 6.08
C PRO A 109 6.70 11.75 5.08
N GLU A 110 7.68 11.85 4.17
CA GLU A 110 7.99 10.78 3.22
C GLU A 110 8.40 9.49 3.92
N VAL A 111 8.09 8.36 3.30
CA VAL A 111 8.46 7.03 3.78
C VAL A 111 9.51 6.43 2.85
N ALA A 112 10.76 6.41 3.32
CA ALA A 112 11.85 5.74 2.63
C ALA A 112 11.61 4.23 2.54
N ARG A 113 11.93 3.64 1.39
CA ARG A 113 11.67 2.24 1.08
C ARG A 113 12.93 1.40 1.21
N LYS A 114 12.83 0.27 1.89
CA LYS A 114 13.96 -0.63 2.16
C LYS A 114 14.49 -1.31 0.90
N ASN A 115 13.69 -1.40 -0.16
CA ASN A 115 14.08 -2.02 -1.43
C ASN A 115 14.82 -1.07 -2.39
N GLY A 116 15.14 0.16 -1.96
CA GLY A 116 15.90 1.12 -2.75
C GLY A 116 15.10 1.84 -3.84
N GLN A 117 13.79 1.62 -3.94
CA GLN A 117 12.94 2.42 -4.82
C GLN A 117 12.64 3.81 -4.22
N ALA A 118 12.15 4.73 -5.05
CA ALA A 118 11.81 6.09 -4.63
C ALA A 118 10.77 6.10 -3.49
N ALA A 119 10.99 6.97 -2.50
CA ALA A 119 10.15 7.07 -1.32
C ALA A 119 8.67 7.28 -1.66
N PHE A 120 7.80 6.80 -0.78
CA PHE A 120 6.39 7.14 -0.83
C PHE A 120 6.17 8.54 -0.26
N GLN A 121 5.25 9.29 -0.86
CA GLN A 121 4.71 10.54 -0.35
C GLN A 121 3.29 10.30 0.22
N PRO A 122 3.13 10.18 1.56
CA PRO A 122 1.84 9.99 2.18
C PRO A 122 1.11 11.30 2.43
N TYR A 123 -0.21 11.19 2.49
CA TYR A 123 -1.15 12.21 2.89
C TYR A 123 -2.19 11.61 3.83
N ARG A 124 -2.70 12.43 4.74
CA ARG A 124 -3.86 12.12 5.57
C ARG A 124 -5.06 12.88 5.03
N TYR A 125 -6.08 12.15 4.60
CA TYR A 125 -7.34 12.70 4.13
C TYR A 125 -8.40 12.53 5.23
N GLU A 126 -9.07 13.60 5.60
CA GLU A 126 -10.17 13.57 6.55
C GLU A 126 -11.41 14.17 5.93
N THR A 127 -12.52 13.44 5.96
CA THR A 127 -13.80 13.88 5.39
C THR A 127 -14.84 13.94 6.50
N PRO A 128 -14.93 15.05 7.26
CA PRO A 128 -15.85 15.16 8.38
C PRO A 128 -17.30 14.89 7.96
N GLY A 129 -17.98 14.02 8.69
CA GLY A 129 -19.38 13.67 8.46
C GLY A 129 -19.64 12.61 7.38
N ALA A 130 -18.60 12.11 6.69
CA ALA A 130 -18.76 11.02 5.74
C ALA A 130 -19.03 9.69 6.47
N GLN A 131 -20.07 8.95 6.03
CA GLN A 131 -20.38 7.62 6.56
C GLN A 131 -19.41 6.55 6.06
N GLN A 132 -18.86 6.76 4.86
CA GLN A 132 -17.84 5.90 4.25
C GLN A 132 -16.55 6.69 4.15
N GLN A 133 -15.43 6.04 4.45
CA GLN A 133 -14.09 6.64 4.33
C GLN A 133 -13.94 8.00 5.05
N PRO A 134 -14.38 8.14 6.32
CA PRO A 134 -14.23 9.39 7.08
C PRO A 134 -12.77 9.81 7.29
N LEU A 135 -11.84 8.86 7.19
CA LEU A 135 -10.40 9.04 7.30
C LEU A 135 -9.71 8.11 6.31
N GLU A 136 -8.67 8.59 5.63
CA GLU A 136 -7.80 7.75 4.80
C GLU A 136 -6.34 8.18 4.95
N TYR A 137 -5.44 7.20 4.85
CA TYR A 137 -4.03 7.45 4.62
C TYR A 137 -3.68 7.04 3.18
N VAL A 138 -3.33 8.00 2.35
CA VAL A 138 -3.08 7.80 0.92
C VAL A 138 -1.61 8.08 0.62
N ALA A 139 -0.89 7.09 0.14
CA ALA A 139 0.50 7.22 -0.28
C ALA A 139 0.65 7.09 -1.78
N PHE A 140 1.43 8.01 -2.36
CA PHE A 140 1.77 8.03 -3.77
C PHE A 140 3.24 7.68 -3.94
N GLY A 141 3.55 6.85 -4.93
CA GLY A 141 4.93 6.48 -5.23
C GLY A 141 5.08 6.05 -6.67
N GLU A 142 6.32 5.75 -7.05
CA GLU A 142 6.66 5.17 -8.34
C GLU A 142 7.39 3.84 -8.15
N ALA A 143 7.19 2.92 -9.08
CA ALA A 143 7.94 1.67 -9.13
C ALA A 143 8.42 1.39 -10.54
N ARG A 144 9.60 0.78 -10.64
CA ARG A 144 10.11 0.19 -11.88
C ARG A 144 10.12 -1.32 -11.72
N TYR A 145 9.52 -2.04 -12.67
CA TYR A 145 9.55 -3.50 -12.69
C TYR A 145 10.62 -4.01 -13.66
N SER A 146 10.81 -5.33 -13.69
CA SER A 146 11.79 -6.01 -14.55
C SER A 146 11.63 -5.72 -16.04
N ASP A 147 10.43 -5.35 -16.51
CA ASP A 147 10.17 -4.94 -17.89
C ASP A 147 10.62 -3.50 -18.22
N GLY A 148 11.23 -2.81 -17.25
CA GLY A 148 11.76 -1.45 -17.37
C GLY A 148 10.69 -0.35 -17.35
N LYS A 149 9.40 -0.69 -17.34
CA LYS A 149 8.33 0.31 -17.32
C LYS A 149 8.22 0.94 -15.94
N MET A 150 7.86 2.22 -15.97
CA MET A 150 7.56 2.99 -14.76
C MET A 150 6.08 2.94 -14.46
N PHE A 151 5.76 2.69 -13.20
CA PHE A 151 4.41 2.62 -12.67
C PHE A 151 4.22 3.70 -11.62
N LYS A 152 3.04 4.29 -11.61
CA LYS A 152 2.52 5.05 -10.49
C LYS A 152 1.77 4.10 -9.56
N LEU A 153 2.07 4.21 -8.28
CA LEU A 153 1.43 3.49 -7.20
C LEU A 153 0.59 4.47 -6.37
N THR A 154 -0.64 4.07 -6.07
CA THR A 154 -1.44 4.65 -5.00
C THR A 154 -1.78 3.55 -4.01
N VAL A 155 -1.29 3.69 -2.79
CA VAL A 155 -1.56 2.78 -1.68
C VAL A 155 -2.45 3.53 -0.70
N THR A 156 -3.54 2.92 -0.28
CA THR A 156 -4.49 3.58 0.62
C THR A 156 -4.87 2.67 1.77
N LEU A 157 -4.72 3.14 3.01
CA LEU A 157 -5.39 2.58 4.18
C LEU A 157 -6.70 3.35 4.41
N THR A 158 -7.82 2.63 4.43
CA THR A 158 -9.18 3.20 4.52
C THR A 158 -10.10 2.27 5.32
N GLY A 159 -11.31 2.74 5.62
CA GLY A 159 -12.30 2.02 6.42
C GLY A 159 -13.52 2.89 6.74
N ASN A 160 -14.50 2.34 7.45
CA ASN A 160 -15.69 3.09 7.89
C ASN A 160 -15.59 3.60 9.33
N ASP A 161 -14.67 3.05 10.13
CA ASP A 161 -14.38 3.52 11.49
C ASP A 161 -12.98 4.15 11.55
N PRO A 162 -12.86 5.47 11.80
CA PRO A 162 -11.57 6.12 11.98
C PRO A 162 -10.68 5.47 13.04
N ARG A 163 -11.27 4.88 14.09
CA ARG A 163 -10.51 4.22 15.17
C ARG A 163 -9.85 2.94 14.67
N ALA A 164 -10.55 2.16 13.85
CA ALA A 164 -9.99 0.98 13.21
C ALA A 164 -8.84 1.35 12.26
N ILE A 165 -8.95 2.48 11.55
CA ILE A 165 -7.90 2.98 10.66
C ILE A 165 -6.66 3.41 11.45
N GLU A 166 -6.83 4.22 12.50
CA GLU A 166 -5.71 4.65 13.35
C GLU A 166 -5.00 3.47 14.03
N LYS A 167 -5.73 2.42 14.42
CA LYS A 167 -5.16 1.18 14.97
C LYS A 167 -4.12 0.56 14.02
N TYR A 168 -4.33 0.62 12.71
CA TYR A 168 -3.43 0.02 11.71
C TYR A 168 -2.43 1.00 11.12
N ARG A 169 -2.37 2.25 11.60
CA ARG A 169 -1.48 3.28 11.08
C ARG A 169 -0.01 2.84 11.09
N ALA A 170 0.49 2.36 12.23
CA ALA A 170 1.89 1.93 12.34
C ALA A 170 2.24 0.79 11.37
N LEU A 171 1.31 -0.16 11.21
CA LEU A 171 1.45 -1.28 10.29
C LEU A 171 1.43 -0.82 8.82
N TYR A 172 0.58 0.14 8.47
CA TYR A 172 0.56 0.75 7.15
C TYR A 172 1.88 1.47 6.81
N TRP A 173 2.45 2.22 7.76
CA TRP A 173 3.78 2.82 7.56
C TRP A 173 4.88 1.77 7.38
N ALA A 174 4.85 0.69 8.17
CA ALA A 174 5.79 -0.42 8.02
C ALA A 174 5.64 -1.11 6.66
N PHE A 175 4.40 -1.28 6.18
CA PHE A 175 4.10 -1.81 4.85
C PHE A 175 4.70 -0.94 3.74
N LEU A 176 4.49 0.37 3.80
CA LEU A 176 5.08 1.33 2.85
C LEU A 176 6.61 1.32 2.89
N ALA A 177 7.22 1.18 4.06
CA ALA A 177 8.68 1.14 4.19
C ALA A 177 9.30 -0.17 3.69
N ALA A 178 8.56 -1.28 3.78
CA ALA A 178 9.05 -2.59 3.35
C ALA A 178 9.06 -2.76 1.83
N HIS A 179 8.11 -2.11 1.15
CA HIS A 179 7.92 -2.22 -0.29
C HIS A 179 8.43 -0.99 -1.00
#